data_AF-A0A6C0BRQ3-F1
#
_entry.id   AF-A0A6C0BRQ3-F1
#
_cell.length_a   1.000
_cell.length_b   1.000
_cell.length_c   1.000
_cell.angle_alpha   90.00
_cell.angle_beta   90.00
_cell.angle_gamma   90.00
#
_symmetry.space_group_name_H-M   'P 1'
#
loop_
_entity.id
_entity.type
_entity.pdbx_description
1 polymer ?
#
loop_
_entity_poly.entity_id
_entity_poly.type
_entity_poly.pdbx_seq_one_letter_code
_entity_poly.pdbx_strand_id
1 'polypeptide(L)'
;MKINKWYVFFIIVLIINTINIGLFIYRYNMIQDKLFEKRIALIFSGRSYCYDDDSSIKYILNKMNADTFVSLNHEISKEFIKKFNVKQYYNVKFDILKEFTETEIDSFKQIVKNTEFGGGFSVLKNILSMYYHHQNNYRMLSNYNNYDVIIYARTDIKADKSEYDKLCNFIATHDFIENEIYICAYHYGGICDQIAVGNLYSMKKYLNMYSHISSILQSKTFTLHNGRKNGEVLLKIHLKNQGILIKNLHFNYKLNPNRNDEKCKNKYEKRSFIKYLNSLQ
;
A
#
# COMPACT_ATOMS: atom_id res chain seq x y z
N MET A 1 11.06 61.06 -24.25
CA MET A 1 11.61 59.87 -23.55
C MET A 1 11.20 58.62 -24.31
N LYS A 2 12.11 57.90 -24.99
CA LYS A 2 11.77 56.63 -25.65
C LYS A 2 11.92 55.50 -24.63
N ILE A 3 10.80 54.92 -24.18
CA ILE A 3 10.83 53.73 -23.32
C ILE A 3 11.37 52.56 -24.14
N ASN A 4 12.41 51.90 -23.64
CA ASN A 4 13.01 50.75 -24.31
C ASN A 4 12.04 49.57 -24.29
N LYS A 5 11.66 49.05 -25.46
CA LYS A 5 10.74 47.92 -25.60
C LYS A 5 11.23 46.67 -24.83
N TRP A 6 12.53 46.48 -24.71
CA TRP A 6 13.13 45.39 -23.93
C TRP A 6 12.86 45.51 -22.44
N TYR A 7 12.82 46.74 -21.92
CA TYR A 7 12.53 47.00 -20.51
C TYR A 7 11.06 46.66 -20.17
N VAL A 8 10.13 47.04 -21.05
CA VAL A 8 8.71 46.69 -20.90
C VAL A 8 8.50 45.18 -20.99
N PHE A 9 9.15 44.51 -21.94
CA PHE A 9 9.09 43.05 -22.05
C PHE A 9 9.61 42.34 -20.79
N PHE A 10 10.76 42.79 -20.26
CA PHE A 10 11.33 42.23 -19.03
C PHE A 10 10.39 42.38 -17.83
N ILE A 11 9.78 43.55 -17.66
CA ILE A 11 8.79 43.79 -16.60
C ILE A 11 7.59 42.86 -16.75
N ILE A 12 7.05 42.70 -17.97
CA ILE A 12 5.93 41.79 -18.23
C ILE A 12 6.29 40.35 -17.87
N VAL A 13 7.47 39.86 -18.28
CA VAL A 13 7.95 38.51 -17.93
C VAL A 13 8.06 38.34 -16.41
N LEU A 14 8.57 39.35 -15.71
CA LEU A 14 8.74 39.33 -14.26
C LEU A 14 7.40 39.32 -13.52
N ILE A 15 6.41 40.10 -14.01
CA ILE A 15 5.04 40.09 -13.50
C ILE A 15 4.39 38.72 -13.73
N ILE A 16 4.47 38.16 -14.94
CA ILE A 16 3.90 36.84 -15.26
C ILE A 16 4.52 35.76 -14.36
N ASN A 17 5.84 35.75 -14.20
CA ASN A 17 6.52 34.81 -13.31
C ASN A 17 6.08 34.96 -11.86
N THR A 18 5.94 36.19 -11.36
CA THR A 18 5.49 36.46 -9.99
C THR A 18 4.05 35.95 -9.77
N ILE A 19 3.15 36.20 -10.72
CA ILE A 19 1.77 35.69 -10.68
C ILE A 19 1.76 34.15 -10.69
N ASN A 20 2.55 33.52 -11.56
CA ASN A 20 2.65 32.06 -11.64
C ASN A 20 3.17 31.45 -10.34
N ILE A 21 4.18 32.06 -9.70
CA ILE A 21 4.70 31.63 -8.40
C ILE A 21 3.62 31.78 -7.32
N GLY A 22 2.90 32.91 -7.29
CA GLY A 22 1.81 33.13 -6.34
C GLY A 22 0.68 32.11 -6.49
N LEU A 23 0.26 31.82 -7.72
CA LEU A 23 -0.76 30.79 -8.01
C LEU A 23 -0.28 29.39 -7.63
N PHE A 24 0.99 29.08 -7.84
CA PHE A 24 1.59 27.81 -7.44
C PHE A 24 1.55 27.63 -5.92
N ILE A 25 1.99 28.63 -5.16
CA ILE A 25 1.97 28.62 -3.69
C ILE A 25 0.53 28.47 -3.18
N TYR A 26 -0.42 29.24 -3.74
CA TYR A 26 -1.83 29.15 -3.37
C TYR A 26 -2.40 27.74 -3.58
N ARG A 27 -2.17 27.14 -4.75
CA ARG A 27 -2.62 25.77 -5.05
C ARG A 27 -1.98 24.74 -4.12
N TYR A 28 -0.70 24.89 -3.82
CA TYR A 28 0.01 24.02 -2.91
C TYR A 28 -0.60 24.05 -1.50
N ASN A 29 -0.85 25.25 -0.95
CA ASN A 29 -1.47 25.40 0.36
C ASN A 29 -2.88 24.80 0.38
N MET A 30 -3.70 25.08 -0.63
CA MET A 30 -5.05 24.51 -0.74
C MET A 30 -5.03 22.97 -0.77
N ILE A 31 -4.04 22.35 -1.42
CA ILE A 31 -3.89 20.90 -1.42
C ILE A 31 -3.51 20.39 -0.02
N GLN A 32 -2.59 21.06 0.67
CA GLN A 32 -2.20 20.69 2.02
C GLN A 32 -3.39 20.80 2.98
N ASP A 33 -4.15 21.89 2.92
CA ASP A 33 -5.34 22.09 3.77
C ASP A 33 -6.37 20.97 3.55
N LYS A 34 -6.65 20.63 2.28
CA LYS A 34 -7.54 19.51 1.94
C LYS A 34 -7.03 18.15 2.42
N LEU A 35 -5.71 17.95 2.47
CA LEU A 35 -5.14 16.72 3.03
C LEU A 35 -5.28 16.69 4.56
N PHE A 36 -5.08 17.81 5.23
CA PHE A 36 -5.23 17.92 6.69
C PHE A 36 -6.68 17.76 7.15
N GLU A 37 -7.65 18.08 6.30
CA GLU A 37 -9.07 17.80 6.55
C GLU A 37 -9.41 16.30 6.46
N LYS A 38 -8.63 15.50 5.71
CA LYS A 38 -8.87 14.07 5.53
C LYS A 38 -8.19 13.26 6.62
N ARG A 39 -8.91 12.29 7.16
CA ARG A 39 -8.36 11.27 8.04
C ARG A 39 -7.83 10.12 7.22
N ILE A 40 -6.52 10.03 7.13
CA ILE A 40 -5.82 9.07 6.27
C ILE A 40 -5.19 7.97 7.13
N ALA A 41 -5.38 6.71 6.74
CA ALA A 41 -4.63 5.59 7.29
C ALA A 41 -3.68 5.00 6.26
N LEU A 42 -2.45 4.70 6.68
CA LEU A 42 -1.45 3.99 5.88
C LEU A 42 -1.24 2.58 6.42
N ILE A 43 -1.27 1.58 5.55
CA ILE A 43 -1.17 0.17 5.92
C ILE A 43 0.08 -0.45 5.32
N PHE A 44 0.86 -1.12 6.18
CA PHE A 44 1.94 -2.00 5.77
C PHE A 44 1.65 -3.45 6.16
N SER A 45 1.93 -4.38 5.24
CA SER A 45 1.75 -5.82 5.45
C SER A 45 2.90 -6.62 4.86
N GLY A 46 3.29 -7.68 5.57
CA GLY A 46 4.26 -8.67 5.12
C GLY A 46 5.73 -8.21 4.98
N ARG A 47 6.03 -6.90 4.93
CA ARG A 47 7.39 -6.35 4.84
C ARG A 47 7.54 -5.03 5.60
N SER A 48 8.71 -4.81 6.20
CA SER A 48 9.04 -3.57 6.92
C SER A 48 10.50 -3.16 6.77
N TYR A 49 11.08 -3.43 5.60
CA TYR A 49 12.48 -3.15 5.31
C TYR A 49 12.60 -2.33 4.02
N CYS A 50 13.81 -1.85 3.76
CA CYS A 50 14.18 -1.12 2.54
C CYS A 50 13.53 0.25 2.33
N TYR A 51 13.20 0.94 3.42
CA TYR A 51 12.48 2.23 3.44
C TYR A 51 13.36 3.44 3.82
N ASP A 52 14.65 3.26 4.07
CA ASP A 52 15.52 4.34 4.53
C ASP A 52 15.98 5.30 3.41
N ASP A 53 15.48 5.09 2.19
CA ASP A 53 15.76 5.93 1.02
C ASP A 53 14.83 7.15 0.97
N ASP A 54 15.31 8.27 0.44
CA ASP A 54 14.52 9.49 0.24
C ASP A 54 13.41 9.33 -0.81
N SER A 55 13.58 8.36 -1.71
CA SER A 55 12.57 7.93 -2.69
C SER A 55 11.54 6.95 -2.12
N SER A 56 11.56 6.66 -0.81
CA SER A 56 10.62 5.73 -0.20
C SER A 56 9.25 6.35 0.08
N ILE A 57 8.27 5.47 0.32
CA ILE A 57 6.90 5.85 0.70
C ILE A 57 6.81 6.68 2.00
N LYS A 58 7.89 6.76 2.79
CA LYS A 58 7.96 7.66 3.96
C LYS A 58 7.69 9.13 3.58
N TYR A 59 7.98 9.52 2.33
CA TYR A 59 7.76 10.88 1.86
C TYR A 59 6.29 11.35 2.01
N ILE A 60 5.30 10.48 1.80
CA ILE A 60 3.88 10.88 1.88
C ILE A 60 3.40 11.08 3.33
N LEU A 61 4.05 10.46 4.31
CA LEU A 61 3.64 10.58 5.71
C LEU A 61 3.72 12.00 6.24
N ASN A 62 4.81 12.70 5.90
CA ASN A 62 5.00 14.08 6.31
C ASN A 62 3.97 15.03 5.69
N LYS A 63 3.37 14.65 4.55
CA LYS A 63 2.40 15.47 3.82
C LYS A 63 0.95 15.19 4.18
N MET A 64 0.66 13.98 4.64
CA MET A 64 -0.72 13.50 4.84
C MET A 64 -1.14 13.44 6.31
N ASN A 65 -0.20 13.58 7.25
CA ASN A 65 -0.44 13.32 8.67
C ASN A 65 -1.17 11.98 8.91
N ALA A 66 -0.77 10.95 8.17
CA ALA A 66 -1.48 9.67 8.18
C ALA A 66 -1.16 8.86 9.43
N ASP A 67 -2.17 8.16 9.93
CA ASP A 67 -2.00 7.14 10.97
C ASP A 67 -1.52 5.83 10.34
N THR A 68 -0.42 5.27 10.83
CA THR A 68 0.13 4.03 10.25
C THR A 68 -0.25 2.79 11.05
N PHE A 69 -0.74 1.77 10.33
CA PHE A 69 -1.08 0.44 10.84
C PHE A 69 -0.17 -0.62 10.21
N VAL A 70 0.35 -1.52 11.04
CA VAL A 70 1.36 -2.47 10.62
C VAL A 70 1.04 -3.87 11.13
N SER A 71 1.04 -4.86 10.23
CA SER A 71 0.95 -6.28 10.59
C SER A 71 2.02 -7.09 9.88
N LEU A 72 2.85 -7.82 10.63
CA LEU A 72 4.06 -8.48 10.11
C LEU A 72 4.35 -9.80 10.83
N ASN A 73 5.17 -10.64 10.18
CA ASN A 73 5.65 -11.91 10.74
C ASN A 73 6.86 -11.75 11.68
N HIS A 74 7.40 -10.54 11.76
CA HIS A 74 8.64 -10.22 12.44
C HIS A 74 8.53 -8.89 13.16
N GLU A 75 9.41 -8.70 14.14
CA GLU A 75 9.49 -7.48 14.94
C GLU A 75 9.92 -6.26 14.12
N ILE A 76 9.32 -5.10 14.40
CA ILE A 76 9.77 -3.82 13.84
C ILE A 76 10.63 -3.07 14.84
N SER A 77 11.64 -2.36 14.32
CA SER A 77 12.49 -1.50 15.13
C SER A 77 11.73 -0.27 15.64
N LYS A 78 12.17 0.28 16.78
CA LYS A 78 11.70 1.59 17.27
C LYS A 78 11.85 2.71 16.23
N GLU A 79 12.91 2.64 15.44
CA GLU A 79 13.17 3.60 14.39
C GLU A 79 12.10 3.55 13.29
N PHE A 80 11.62 2.35 12.94
CA PHE A 80 10.47 2.18 12.05
C PHE A 80 9.22 2.84 12.65
N ILE A 81 8.89 2.51 13.90
CA ILE A 81 7.71 3.05 14.60
C ILE A 81 7.71 4.59 14.55
N LYS A 82 8.85 5.20 14.89
CA LYS A 82 9.01 6.66 14.88
C LYS A 82 8.93 7.24 13.46
N LYS A 83 9.66 6.67 12.50
CA LYS A 83 9.70 7.18 11.11
C LYS A 83 8.36 7.08 10.40
N PHE A 84 7.56 6.08 10.76
CA PHE A 84 6.27 5.84 10.14
C PHE A 84 5.07 6.33 10.94
N ASN A 85 5.27 6.93 12.12
CA ASN A 85 4.19 7.29 13.02
C ASN A 85 3.21 6.11 13.25
N VAL A 86 3.76 4.95 13.63
CA VAL A 86 2.97 3.72 13.78
C VAL A 86 2.04 3.86 14.97
N LYS A 87 0.74 3.89 14.69
CA LYS A 87 -0.35 3.99 15.66
C LYS A 87 -0.68 2.64 16.28
N GLN A 88 -0.71 1.59 15.46
CA GLN A 88 -0.96 0.24 15.93
C GLN A 88 -0.11 -0.78 15.17
N TYR A 89 0.43 -1.74 15.92
CA TYR A 89 1.31 -2.77 15.41
C TYR A 89 0.88 -4.15 15.90
N TYR A 90 0.83 -5.12 15.00
CA TYR A 90 0.53 -6.51 15.28
C TYR A 90 1.64 -7.42 14.75
N ASN A 91 2.30 -8.14 15.65
CA ASN A 91 3.34 -9.11 15.32
C ASN A 91 2.87 -10.53 15.63
N VAL A 92 2.54 -11.30 14.59
CA VAL A 92 2.24 -12.72 14.75
C VAL A 92 2.80 -13.46 13.56
N LYS A 93 3.70 -14.40 13.83
CA LYS A 93 4.25 -15.26 12.79
C LYS A 93 3.15 -16.15 12.24
N PHE A 94 2.92 -16.07 10.93
CA PHE A 94 2.02 -16.96 10.21
C PHE A 94 2.51 -18.41 10.28
N ASP A 95 1.62 -19.29 10.71
CA ASP A 95 1.85 -20.72 10.76
C ASP A 95 0.69 -21.45 10.08
N ILE A 96 0.94 -21.99 8.90
CA ILE A 96 -0.08 -22.63 8.08
C ILE A 96 -0.78 -23.80 8.80
N LEU A 97 -0.08 -24.51 9.70
CA LEU A 97 -0.64 -25.63 10.46
C LEU A 97 -1.59 -25.20 11.57
N LYS A 98 -1.51 -23.93 12.00
CA LYS A 98 -2.45 -23.35 12.98
C LYS A 98 -3.66 -22.74 12.31
N GLU A 99 -3.51 -22.33 11.06
CA GLU A 99 -4.51 -21.58 10.32
C GLU A 99 -5.41 -22.46 9.45
N PHE A 100 -4.94 -23.64 9.06
CA PHE A 100 -5.65 -24.57 8.18
C PHE A 100 -5.51 -26.01 8.66
N THR A 101 -6.55 -26.81 8.39
CA THR A 101 -6.53 -28.25 8.64
C THR A 101 -5.58 -28.97 7.67
N GLU A 102 -5.13 -30.18 8.04
CA GLU A 102 -4.29 -31.01 7.16
C GLU A 102 -4.98 -31.29 5.82
N THR A 103 -6.29 -31.57 5.84
CA THR A 103 -7.09 -31.80 4.64
C THR A 103 -7.13 -30.58 3.71
N GLU A 104 -7.29 -29.37 4.25
CA GLU A 104 -7.22 -28.14 3.46
C GLU A 104 -5.84 -27.93 2.85
N ILE A 105 -4.78 -28.15 3.64
CA ILE A 105 -3.40 -28.03 3.19
C ILE A 105 -3.12 -28.99 2.03
N ASP A 106 -3.56 -30.23 2.12
CA ASP A 106 -3.37 -31.22 1.06
C ASP A 106 -4.19 -30.88 -0.19
N SER A 107 -5.40 -30.38 -0.03
CA SER A 107 -6.21 -29.83 -1.13
C SER A 107 -5.47 -28.67 -1.83
N PHE A 108 -4.89 -27.74 -1.07
CA PHE A 108 -4.11 -26.65 -1.64
C PHE A 108 -2.87 -27.14 -2.40
N LYS A 109 -2.15 -28.12 -1.87
CA LYS A 109 -1.02 -28.74 -2.59
C LYS A 109 -1.46 -29.37 -3.91
N GLN A 110 -2.60 -30.06 -3.93
CA GLN A 110 -3.15 -30.64 -5.16
C GLN A 110 -3.54 -29.56 -6.18
N ILE A 111 -4.23 -28.51 -5.75
CA ILE A 111 -4.59 -27.37 -6.60
C ILE A 111 -3.33 -26.73 -7.20
N VAL A 112 -2.31 -26.48 -6.39
CA VAL A 112 -1.04 -25.92 -6.85
C VAL A 112 -0.32 -26.83 -7.83
N LYS A 113 -0.35 -28.15 -7.62
CA LYS A 113 0.24 -29.13 -8.56
C LYS A 113 -0.49 -29.18 -9.89
N ASN A 114 -1.81 -29.03 -9.85
CA ASN A 114 -2.69 -29.12 -11.02
C ASN A 114 -2.87 -27.78 -11.74
N THR A 115 -2.25 -26.71 -11.26
CA THR A 115 -2.30 -25.38 -11.88
C THR A 115 -0.89 -24.90 -12.20
N GLU A 116 -0.76 -23.94 -13.12
CA GLU A 116 0.51 -23.25 -13.39
C GLU A 116 0.84 -22.22 -12.29
N PHE A 117 0.79 -22.63 -11.02
CA PHE A 117 1.08 -21.76 -9.90
C PHE A 117 2.59 -21.54 -9.78
N GLY A 118 3.01 -20.30 -10.07
CA GLY A 118 4.43 -19.98 -10.15
C GLY A 118 5.15 -20.21 -8.82
N GLY A 119 6.08 -21.17 -8.79
CA GLY A 119 6.90 -21.48 -7.61
C GLY A 119 6.24 -22.41 -6.58
N GLY A 120 5.12 -23.04 -6.93
CA GLY A 120 4.54 -24.13 -6.15
C GLY A 120 4.04 -23.73 -4.76
N PHE A 121 3.96 -24.72 -3.86
CA PHE A 121 3.28 -24.56 -2.57
C PHE A 121 4.02 -23.61 -1.63
N SER A 122 5.36 -23.52 -1.76
CA SER A 122 6.18 -22.57 -1.01
C SER A 122 5.78 -21.11 -1.30
N VAL A 123 5.53 -20.79 -2.58
CA VAL A 123 5.07 -19.44 -2.96
C VAL A 123 3.64 -19.20 -2.49
N LEU A 124 2.75 -20.20 -2.58
CA LEU A 124 1.41 -20.08 -2.02
C LEU A 124 1.44 -19.79 -0.51
N LYS A 125 2.31 -20.44 0.26
CA LYS A 125 2.48 -20.18 1.69
C LYS A 125 2.88 -18.73 1.98
N ASN A 126 3.79 -18.15 1.19
CA ASN A 126 4.17 -16.74 1.32
C ASN A 126 2.99 -15.80 1.01
N ILE A 127 2.18 -16.15 0.01
CA ILE A 127 0.98 -15.40 -0.37
C ILE A 127 -0.07 -15.46 0.75
N LEU A 128 -0.32 -16.65 1.31
CA LEU A 128 -1.23 -16.84 2.45
C LEU A 128 -0.80 -15.98 3.64
N SER A 129 0.50 -15.99 3.95
CA SER A 129 1.07 -15.16 5.01
C SER A 129 0.86 -13.66 4.77
N MET A 130 1.05 -13.18 3.54
CA MET A 130 0.79 -11.77 3.21
C MET A 130 -0.67 -11.40 3.46
N TYR A 131 -1.61 -12.20 2.98
CA TYR A 131 -3.04 -11.93 3.16
C TYR A 131 -3.51 -12.10 4.60
N TYR A 132 -2.90 -13.01 5.36
CA TYR A 132 -3.09 -13.09 6.83
C TYR A 132 -2.77 -11.75 7.51
N HIS A 133 -1.70 -11.07 7.09
CA HIS A 133 -1.37 -9.74 7.60
C HIS A 133 -2.27 -8.62 7.09
N HIS A 134 -2.79 -8.73 5.85
CA HIS A 134 -3.88 -7.84 5.41
C HIS A 134 -5.10 -7.98 6.33
N GLN A 135 -5.51 -9.21 6.66
CA GLN A 135 -6.63 -9.49 7.54
C GLN A 135 -6.45 -8.89 8.94
N ASN A 136 -5.25 -9.00 9.51
CA ASN A 136 -4.96 -8.43 10.80
C ASN A 136 -4.96 -6.90 10.78
N ASN A 137 -4.47 -6.28 9.70
CA ASN A 137 -4.64 -4.83 9.50
C ASN A 137 -6.12 -4.44 9.36
N TYR A 138 -6.92 -5.22 8.65
CA TYR A 138 -8.38 -5.04 8.60
C TYR A 138 -9.01 -5.07 10.00
N ARG A 139 -8.62 -6.03 10.85
CA ARG A 139 -9.12 -6.14 12.23
C ARG A 139 -8.75 -4.92 13.06
N MET A 140 -7.50 -4.44 12.96
CA MET A 140 -7.06 -3.22 13.64
C MET A 140 -7.85 -2.00 13.19
N LEU A 141 -8.02 -1.83 11.87
CA LEU A 141 -8.80 -0.73 11.30
C LEU A 141 -10.29 -0.79 11.63
N SER A 142 -10.84 -1.98 11.89
CA SER A 142 -12.25 -2.13 12.21
C SER A 142 -12.64 -1.52 13.56
N ASN A 143 -11.66 -1.23 14.42
CA ASN A 143 -11.86 -0.45 15.65
C ASN A 143 -12.03 1.06 15.38
N TYR A 144 -11.90 1.48 14.12
CA TYR A 144 -12.00 2.87 13.69
C TYR A 144 -13.03 2.99 12.55
N ASN A 145 -13.94 3.96 12.67
CA ASN A 145 -15.00 4.19 11.68
C ASN A 145 -14.89 5.55 10.99
N ASN A 146 -13.75 6.21 11.11
CA ASN A 146 -13.59 7.63 10.82
C ASN A 146 -12.38 7.93 9.95
N TYR A 147 -11.92 6.96 9.15
CA TYR A 147 -10.92 7.23 8.11
C TYR A 147 -11.62 7.43 6.78
N ASP A 148 -11.32 8.56 6.13
CA ASP A 148 -11.85 8.91 4.82
C ASP A 148 -11.11 8.15 3.71
N VAL A 149 -9.80 7.94 3.91
CA VAL A 149 -8.91 7.32 2.93
C VAL A 149 -8.02 6.29 3.60
N ILE A 150 -7.94 5.13 2.99
CA ILE A 150 -7.04 4.04 3.36
C ILE A 150 -6.07 3.80 2.22
N ILE A 151 -4.78 3.86 2.53
CA ILE A 151 -3.68 3.58 1.61
C ILE A 151 -3.02 2.30 2.08
N TYR A 152 -2.98 1.29 1.22
CA TYR A 152 -2.06 0.17 1.38
C TYR A 152 -0.85 0.40 0.48
N ALA A 153 0.35 0.19 1.00
CA ALA A 153 1.57 0.28 0.23
C ALA A 153 2.60 -0.74 0.71
N ARG A 154 3.50 -1.15 -0.18
CA ARG A 154 4.70 -1.88 0.22
C ARG A 154 5.84 -0.94 0.62
N THR A 155 6.57 -1.30 1.68
CA THR A 155 7.69 -0.48 2.19
C THR A 155 8.89 -0.44 1.25
N ASP A 156 9.01 -1.39 0.32
CA ASP A 156 10.11 -1.49 -0.64
C ASP A 156 9.85 -0.75 -1.96
N ILE A 157 8.78 0.05 -2.04
CA ILE A 157 8.51 0.93 -3.18
C ILE A 157 9.42 2.14 -3.14
N LYS A 158 9.98 2.47 -4.31
CA LYS A 158 10.68 3.71 -4.59
C LYS A 158 9.99 4.47 -5.72
N ALA A 159 9.74 5.75 -5.52
CA ALA A 159 9.24 6.64 -6.55
C ALA A 159 9.90 8.02 -6.45
N ASP A 160 9.89 8.75 -7.55
CA ASP A 160 10.34 10.14 -7.55
C ASP A 160 9.38 10.99 -6.71
N LYS A 161 9.91 12.06 -6.10
CA LYS A 161 9.08 12.97 -5.27
C LYS A 161 7.85 13.48 -6.02
N SER A 162 7.98 13.74 -7.31
CA SER A 162 6.87 14.17 -8.18
C SER A 162 5.75 13.14 -8.30
N GLU A 163 6.04 11.83 -8.25
CA GLU A 163 5.03 10.77 -8.26
C GLU A 163 4.29 10.71 -6.93
N TYR A 164 4.99 10.90 -5.82
CA TYR A 164 4.33 11.04 -4.51
C TYR A 164 3.48 12.31 -4.42
N ASP A 165 3.93 13.42 -5.01
CA ASP A 165 3.15 14.65 -5.07
C ASP A 165 1.87 14.46 -5.89
N LYS A 166 1.93 13.74 -7.01
CA LYS A 166 0.73 13.35 -7.78
C LYS A 166 -0.22 12.51 -6.93
N LEU A 167 0.30 11.54 -6.16
CA LEU A 167 -0.51 10.73 -5.25
C LEU A 167 -1.17 11.59 -4.16
N CYS A 168 -0.43 12.51 -3.54
CA CYS A 168 -0.96 13.45 -2.56
C CYS A 168 -2.07 14.31 -3.15
N ASN A 169 -1.85 14.89 -4.34
CA ASN A 169 -2.83 15.73 -5.03
C ASN A 169 -4.09 14.92 -5.36
N PHE A 170 -3.92 13.70 -5.88
CA PHE A 170 -5.03 12.79 -6.14
C PHE A 170 -5.85 12.55 -4.88
N ILE A 171 -5.23 12.16 -3.76
CA ILE A 171 -5.94 11.93 -2.50
C ILE A 171 -6.65 13.19 -1.98
N ALA A 172 -6.01 14.35 -2.11
CA ALA A 172 -6.56 15.63 -1.65
C ALA A 172 -7.84 16.03 -2.40
N THR A 173 -7.87 15.80 -3.71
CA THR A 173 -8.94 16.29 -4.58
C THR A 173 -9.97 15.23 -4.98
N HIS A 174 -9.69 13.96 -4.70
CA HIS A 174 -10.53 12.86 -5.15
C HIS A 174 -11.57 12.45 -4.11
N ASP A 175 -12.78 12.21 -4.58
CA ASP A 175 -13.90 11.71 -3.77
C ASP A 175 -13.99 10.19 -3.93
N PHE A 176 -13.59 9.48 -2.88
CA PHE A 176 -13.56 8.02 -2.87
C PHE A 176 -14.94 7.43 -2.58
N ILE A 177 -15.56 6.86 -3.60
CA ILE A 177 -16.86 6.19 -3.50
C ILE A 177 -16.72 4.72 -3.07
N GLU A 178 -17.79 4.18 -2.51
CA GLU A 178 -17.85 2.77 -2.11
C GLU A 178 -17.75 1.83 -3.32
N ASN A 179 -17.20 0.65 -3.06
CA ASN A 179 -16.94 -0.39 -4.05
C ASN A 179 -15.94 0.02 -5.15
N GLU A 180 -15.13 1.03 -4.91
CA GLU A 180 -14.08 1.44 -5.82
C GLU A 180 -12.72 1.47 -5.13
N ILE A 181 -11.70 0.95 -5.81
CA ILE A 181 -10.30 1.07 -5.39
C ILE A 181 -9.42 1.50 -6.56
N TYR A 182 -8.35 2.20 -6.23
CA TYR A 182 -7.33 2.69 -7.14
C TYR A 182 -6.04 1.95 -6.87
N ILE A 183 -5.51 1.24 -7.87
CA ILE A 183 -4.27 0.46 -7.75
C ILE A 183 -3.28 0.85 -8.83
N CYS A 184 -1.99 0.63 -8.59
CA CYS A 184 -0.95 0.85 -9.59
C CYS A 184 -1.14 0.03 -10.88
N ALA A 185 -0.44 0.46 -11.95
CA ALA A 185 -0.52 -0.20 -13.25
C ALA A 185 0.03 -1.65 -13.25
N TYR A 186 -0.56 -2.46 -14.13
CA TYR A 186 -0.54 -3.93 -14.14
C TYR A 186 0.72 -4.58 -14.75
N HIS A 187 1.10 -5.76 -14.25
CA HIS A 187 1.88 -6.75 -14.98
C HIS A 187 1.38 -8.19 -14.71
N TYR A 188 1.31 -9.04 -15.76
CA TYR A 188 1.08 -10.51 -15.69
C TYR A 188 -0.31 -11.06 -15.29
N GLY A 189 -1.40 -10.46 -15.77
CA GLY A 189 -2.75 -11.07 -15.75
C GLY A 189 -3.53 -10.96 -14.43
N GLY A 190 -2.85 -10.68 -13.31
CA GLY A 190 -3.43 -10.33 -12.01
C GLY A 190 -3.22 -8.85 -11.63
N ILE A 191 -3.80 -8.37 -10.53
CA ILE A 191 -3.75 -6.95 -10.15
C ILE A 191 -2.45 -6.54 -9.43
N CYS A 192 -2.02 -5.29 -9.64
CA CYS A 192 -0.90 -4.67 -8.92
C CYS A 192 -1.19 -4.63 -7.40
N ASP A 193 -0.42 -5.36 -6.60
CA ASP A 193 -0.56 -5.45 -5.13
C ASP A 193 0.47 -4.59 -4.38
N GLN A 194 1.07 -3.62 -5.06
CA GLN A 194 2.14 -2.83 -4.48
C GLN A 194 1.63 -1.54 -3.84
N ILE A 195 0.62 -0.89 -4.43
CA ILE A 195 -0.10 0.23 -3.82
C ILE A 195 -1.60 0.15 -4.17
N ALA A 196 -2.44 0.42 -3.18
CA ALA A 196 -3.89 0.50 -3.33
C ALA A 196 -4.45 1.64 -2.47
N VAL A 197 -5.43 2.37 -3.00
CA VAL A 197 -6.08 3.50 -2.32
C VAL A 197 -7.60 3.37 -2.48
N GLY A 198 -8.34 3.62 -1.41
CA GLY A 198 -9.80 3.67 -1.45
C GLY A 198 -10.36 4.20 -0.14
N ASN A 199 -11.69 4.30 -0.05
CA ASN A 199 -12.33 4.60 1.22
C ASN A 199 -12.30 3.39 2.17
N LEU A 200 -12.68 3.61 3.43
CA LEU A 200 -12.67 2.57 4.46
C LEU A 200 -13.50 1.34 4.08
N TYR A 201 -14.68 1.53 3.48
CA TYR A 201 -15.57 0.44 3.09
C TYR A 201 -14.93 -0.47 2.02
N SER A 202 -14.44 0.12 0.92
CA SER A 202 -13.80 -0.61 -0.17
C SER A 202 -12.51 -1.29 0.27
N MET A 203 -11.71 -0.59 1.09
CA MET A 203 -10.43 -1.13 1.56
C MET A 203 -10.59 -2.20 2.63
N LYS A 204 -11.68 -2.21 3.39
CA LYS A 204 -12.05 -3.36 4.24
C LYS A 204 -12.25 -4.63 3.42
N LYS A 205 -12.97 -4.54 2.29
CA LYS A 205 -13.12 -5.67 1.35
C LYS A 205 -11.78 -6.09 0.74
N TYR A 206 -10.94 -5.14 0.35
CA TYR A 206 -9.59 -5.40 -0.18
C TYR A 206 -8.73 -6.23 0.79
N LEU A 207 -8.68 -5.82 2.06
CA LEU A 207 -7.83 -6.42 3.08
C LEU A 207 -8.36 -7.76 3.62
N ASN A 208 -9.65 -8.05 3.44
CA ASN A 208 -10.32 -9.24 3.99
C ASN A 208 -10.19 -10.49 3.10
N MET A 209 -9.30 -10.49 2.10
CA MET A 209 -9.17 -11.61 1.17
C MET A 209 -8.85 -12.94 1.85
N TYR A 210 -8.05 -12.92 2.92
CA TYR A 210 -7.63 -14.11 3.64
C TYR A 210 -8.81 -14.96 4.14
N SER A 211 -9.86 -14.29 4.64
CA SER A 211 -11.10 -14.96 5.09
C SER A 211 -11.85 -15.70 3.97
N HIS A 212 -11.49 -15.47 2.71
CA HIS A 212 -12.10 -16.09 1.54
C HIS A 212 -11.11 -16.94 0.72
N ILE A 213 -9.85 -17.10 1.17
CA ILE A 213 -8.82 -17.68 0.33
C ILE A 213 -9.07 -19.16 0.03
N SER A 214 -9.57 -19.94 1.00
CA SER A 214 -9.91 -21.35 0.80
C SER A 214 -10.98 -21.53 -0.27
N SER A 215 -12.06 -20.74 -0.21
CA SER A 215 -13.15 -20.82 -1.20
C SER A 215 -12.72 -20.36 -2.59
N ILE A 216 -11.85 -19.35 -2.68
CA ILE A 216 -11.28 -18.89 -3.96
C ILE A 216 -10.42 -19.98 -4.57
N LEU A 217 -9.49 -20.59 -3.81
CA LEU A 217 -8.59 -21.63 -4.30
C LEU A 217 -9.35 -22.84 -4.82
N GLN A 218 -10.45 -23.22 -4.16
CA GLN A 218 -11.30 -24.35 -4.53
C GLN A 218 -12.30 -24.00 -5.65
N SER A 219 -12.42 -22.72 -6.04
CA SER A 219 -13.39 -22.30 -7.05
C SER A 219 -13.01 -22.75 -8.46
N LYS A 220 -14.01 -23.06 -9.28
CA LYS A 220 -13.83 -23.33 -10.72
C LYS A 220 -13.20 -22.13 -11.44
N THR A 221 -13.48 -20.91 -10.99
CA THR A 221 -12.90 -19.68 -11.55
C THR A 221 -11.39 -19.65 -11.40
N PHE A 222 -10.87 -20.11 -10.26
CA PHE A 222 -9.43 -20.19 -10.04
C PHE A 222 -8.79 -21.32 -10.86
N THR A 223 -9.38 -22.51 -10.87
CA THR A 223 -8.80 -23.69 -11.54
C THR A 223 -8.86 -23.64 -13.06
N LEU A 224 -9.92 -23.07 -13.65
CA LEU A 224 -10.12 -23.02 -15.11
C LEU A 224 -9.55 -21.77 -15.80
N HIS A 225 -9.07 -20.79 -15.03
CA HIS A 225 -8.54 -19.57 -15.65
C HIS A 225 -7.22 -19.88 -16.39
N ASN A 226 -7.17 -19.61 -17.69
CA ASN A 226 -5.99 -19.84 -18.51
C ASN A 226 -4.85 -18.88 -18.09
N GLY A 227 -3.65 -19.42 -17.84
CA GLY A 227 -2.45 -18.66 -17.49
C GLY A 227 -1.97 -18.80 -16.05
N ARG A 228 -0.77 -18.26 -15.81
CA ARG A 228 -0.01 -18.37 -14.55
C ARG A 228 -0.83 -17.91 -13.34
N LYS A 229 -0.82 -18.72 -12.28
CA LYS A 229 -1.45 -18.37 -11.00
C LYS A 229 -0.44 -17.74 -10.05
N ASN A 230 -0.87 -16.67 -9.38
CA ASN A 230 -0.10 -15.96 -8.35
C ASN A 230 -1.05 -15.22 -7.38
N GLY A 231 -0.49 -14.49 -6.43
CA GLY A 231 -1.26 -13.74 -5.44
C GLY A 231 -2.12 -12.62 -6.05
N GLU A 232 -1.64 -12.00 -7.12
CA GLU A 232 -2.32 -10.91 -7.83
C GLU A 232 -3.58 -11.40 -8.56
N VAL A 233 -3.57 -12.62 -9.10
CA VAL A 233 -4.75 -13.27 -9.70
C VAL A 233 -5.77 -13.65 -8.62
N LEU A 234 -5.32 -14.15 -7.47
CA LEU A 234 -6.23 -14.43 -6.33
C LEU A 234 -6.95 -13.16 -5.87
N LEU A 235 -6.22 -12.06 -5.74
CA LEU A 235 -6.79 -10.77 -5.34
C LEU A 235 -7.75 -10.22 -6.39
N LYS A 236 -7.44 -10.35 -7.68
CA LYS A 236 -8.35 -9.99 -8.76
C LYS A 236 -9.68 -10.74 -8.66
N ILE A 237 -9.64 -12.05 -8.44
CA ILE A 237 -10.85 -12.88 -8.30
C ILE A 237 -11.63 -12.47 -7.05
N HIS A 238 -10.94 -12.28 -5.92
CA HIS A 238 -11.55 -11.82 -4.68
C HIS A 238 -12.30 -10.50 -4.87
N LEU A 239 -11.62 -9.47 -5.38
CA LEU A 239 -12.21 -8.15 -5.58
C LEU A 239 -13.40 -8.18 -6.54
N LYS A 240 -13.32 -8.99 -7.61
CA LYS A 240 -14.45 -9.22 -8.51
C LYS A 240 -15.64 -9.83 -7.77
N ASN A 241 -15.40 -10.86 -6.95
CA ASN A 241 -16.46 -11.51 -6.16
C ASN A 241 -17.07 -10.56 -5.10
N GLN A 242 -16.30 -9.59 -4.61
CA GLN A 242 -16.75 -8.57 -3.66
C GLN A 242 -17.45 -7.37 -4.32
N GLY A 243 -17.57 -7.36 -5.66
CA GLY A 243 -18.17 -6.27 -6.42
C GLY A 243 -17.32 -4.99 -6.45
N ILE A 244 -16.00 -5.11 -6.27
CA ILE A 244 -15.09 -3.96 -6.28
C ILE A 244 -14.69 -3.61 -7.73
N LEU A 245 -14.96 -2.36 -8.13
CA LEU A 245 -14.42 -1.74 -9.32
C LEU A 245 -12.96 -1.33 -9.09
N ILE A 246 -12.09 -1.75 -10.00
CA ILE A 246 -10.66 -1.46 -9.96
C ILE A 246 -10.34 -0.38 -10.98
N LYS A 247 -9.78 0.73 -10.53
CA LYS A 247 -9.28 1.83 -11.37
C LYS A 247 -7.77 1.96 -11.28
N ASN A 248 -7.17 2.54 -12.32
CA ASN A 248 -5.73 2.75 -12.38
C ASN A 248 -5.35 4.03 -11.61
N LEU A 249 -4.55 3.84 -10.56
CA LEU A 249 -3.76 4.87 -9.91
C LEU A 249 -2.50 5.03 -10.76
N HIS A 250 -2.47 6.00 -11.68
CA HIS A 250 -1.33 6.28 -12.55
C HIS A 250 -0.10 6.72 -11.74
N PHE A 251 0.55 5.77 -11.06
CA PHE A 251 1.63 5.95 -10.11
C PHE A 251 2.83 5.12 -10.56
N ASN A 252 3.88 5.80 -11.02
CA ASN A 252 5.09 5.15 -11.49
C ASN A 252 6.03 4.89 -10.33
N TYR A 253 6.50 3.66 -10.21
CA TYR A 253 7.41 3.28 -9.16
C TYR A 253 8.37 2.17 -9.61
N LYS A 254 9.42 1.97 -8.82
CA LYS A 254 10.32 0.83 -8.91
C LYS A 254 10.39 0.15 -7.56
N LEU A 255 10.61 -1.15 -7.56
CA LEU A 255 10.95 -1.86 -6.33
C LEU A 255 12.42 -1.60 -5.98
N ASN A 256 12.72 -1.43 -4.70
CA ASN A 256 14.09 -1.30 -4.22
C ASN A 256 14.93 -2.50 -4.75
N PRO A 257 16.05 -2.24 -5.46
CA PRO A 257 16.87 -3.32 -6.02
C PRO A 257 17.45 -4.23 -4.93
N ASN A 258 17.70 -3.69 -3.73
CA ASN A 258 18.28 -4.40 -2.60
C ASN A 258 17.22 -5.12 -1.75
N ARG A 259 15.96 -5.22 -2.21
CA ARG A 259 14.87 -5.87 -1.44
C ARG A 259 15.10 -7.35 -1.11
N ASN A 260 15.98 -7.99 -1.86
CA ASN A 260 16.37 -9.38 -1.64
C ASN A 260 17.65 -9.52 -0.80
N ASP A 261 18.38 -8.43 -0.58
CA ASP A 261 19.62 -8.41 0.19
C ASP A 261 19.31 -8.57 1.68
N GLU A 262 20.00 -9.53 2.32
CA GLU A 262 19.94 -9.75 3.77
C GLU A 262 20.33 -8.50 4.55
N LYS A 263 21.23 -7.65 4.06
CA LYS A 263 21.57 -6.38 4.73
C LYS A 263 20.35 -5.47 4.86
N CYS A 264 19.47 -5.48 3.87
CA CYS A 264 18.25 -4.68 3.90
C CYS A 264 17.23 -5.23 4.92
N LYS A 265 17.18 -6.56 5.09
CA LYS A 265 16.29 -7.27 6.03
C LYS A 265 16.83 -7.20 7.48
N ASN A 266 18.10 -7.55 7.67
CA ASN A 266 18.76 -7.69 8.97
C ASN A 266 19.05 -6.35 9.68
N LYS A 267 19.18 -5.23 8.95
CA LYS A 267 19.43 -3.90 9.55
C LYS A 267 18.34 -3.53 10.57
N TYR A 268 17.12 -4.06 10.41
CA TYR A 268 15.97 -3.69 11.23
C TYR A 268 15.46 -4.80 12.16
N GLU A 269 15.79 -6.07 11.90
CA GLU A 269 15.38 -7.21 12.73
C GLU A 269 16.21 -7.34 14.03
N LYS A 270 17.48 -6.91 14.04
CA LYS A 270 18.37 -7.07 15.21
C LYS A 270 18.17 -6.05 16.36
N ARG A 271 17.17 -5.16 16.28
CA ARG A 271 16.90 -4.12 17.29
C ARG A 271 15.54 -4.31 17.99
N SER A 272 15.17 -5.56 18.26
CA SER A 272 13.92 -5.99 18.89
C SER A 272 13.68 -5.37 20.27
N PHE A 273 12.42 -4.99 20.55
CA PHE A 273 12.04 -4.15 21.69
C PHE A 273 10.80 -4.72 22.40
N ILE A 274 11.01 -5.61 23.37
CA ILE A 274 9.95 -6.20 24.20
C ILE A 274 9.38 -5.21 25.26
N LYS A 275 9.92 -3.99 25.43
CA LYS A 275 9.59 -3.12 26.59
C LYS A 275 8.83 -1.80 26.33
N TYR A 276 8.43 -1.41 25.10
CA TYR A 276 7.96 -0.02 24.83
C TYR A 276 6.46 0.13 24.88
N LEU A 277 5.73 -0.90 24.45
CA LEU A 277 4.27 -0.79 24.33
C LEU A 277 3.58 -0.83 25.70
N ASN A 278 4.22 -1.41 26.71
CA ASN A 278 3.73 -1.35 28.10
C ASN A 278 3.95 0.01 28.79
N SER A 279 4.59 0.98 28.13
CA SER A 279 4.78 2.35 28.67
C SER A 279 3.97 3.41 27.93
N LEU A 280 3.06 3.02 27.02
CA LEU A 280 2.19 3.91 26.25
C LEU A 280 0.68 3.62 26.47
N GLN A 281 0.36 2.71 27.39
CA GLN A 281 -0.98 2.52 27.98
C GLN A 281 -0.99 3.19 29.35
#